data_AF-A0A165DL44-F1
#
_entry.id   AF-A0A165DL44-F1
#
_cell.length_a   1.000
_cell.length_b   1.000
_cell.length_c   1.000
_cell.angle_alpha   90.00
_cell.angle_beta   90.00
_cell.angle_gamma   90.00
#
_symmetry.space_group_name_H-M   'P 1'
#
loop_
_entity.id
_entity.type
_entity.pdbx_description
1 polymer ?
#
loop_
_entity_poly.entity_id
_entity_poly.type
_entity_poly.pdbx_seq_one_letter_code
_entity_poly.pdbx_strand_id
1 'polypeptide(L)'
;MDASPVKSKRQRGSETEEDALPERSPKKKSRLAAPPPEEPWSFDRLRKMVLGEGVDGPPELSTKYIALDCEMVGVVPTGASSLARVSIVDYNGHVVLDRFVKQTKEVVNYRTKWSGIRPRDLADAPSFDEVQAEVSRIMKHRIVIGHALQNDFRVLHLSYPPQYTRDTQRYKPLLQIGVGKSLKLMIRDQLGLDIQARAHDSVIDARASLALFRLHQSDWEQHLSPSHFVTSPRFDYPETGTDGICRSKDASTILEDSTPHFPMNGNAVGAGDDRNSANSALSASVRSGVPSHNEHAVLAGLSIYIIPAKLASETLMDLSRIAESHGASLTSQPTAADIILTAVGARKRLERYINMDEAPRKPILRIEWLRESVVTGDRRPYEGFLACPDFGNGDA
;
A
#
# COMPACT_ATOMS: atom_id res chain seq x y z
N MET A 1 88.38 -5.24 -30.76
CA MET A 1 88.49 -4.02 -29.93
C MET A 1 87.91 -2.87 -30.73
N ASP A 2 86.95 -2.19 -30.11
CA ASP A 2 86.46 -0.81 -30.28
C ASP A 2 85.88 -0.23 -31.58
N ALA A 3 84.58 0.14 -31.45
CA ALA A 3 83.95 1.47 -31.58
C ALA A 3 84.26 2.31 -32.84
N SER A 4 83.29 2.61 -33.73
CA SER A 4 82.17 3.59 -33.64
C SER A 4 82.33 4.64 -34.78
N PRO A 5 81.36 5.54 -35.11
CA PRO A 5 79.89 5.43 -35.26
C PRO A 5 79.33 6.15 -36.53
N VAL A 6 77.98 6.26 -36.65
CA VAL A 6 77.17 7.43 -37.15
C VAL A 6 76.32 7.30 -38.45
N LYS A 7 74.99 7.38 -38.20
CA LYS A 7 73.82 8.04 -38.86
C LYS A 7 73.34 7.72 -40.30
N SER A 8 72.09 7.25 -40.30
CA SER A 8 70.85 7.76 -40.92
C SER A 8 70.74 7.94 -42.45
N LYS A 9 69.73 7.27 -43.01
CA LYS A 9 69.07 7.66 -44.26
C LYS A 9 67.58 7.32 -44.22
N ARG A 10 66.77 8.33 -44.54
CA ARG A 10 65.34 8.24 -44.90
C ARG A 10 65.16 7.31 -46.09
N GLN A 11 64.06 6.56 -46.11
CA GLN A 11 63.45 6.09 -47.35
C GLN A 11 61.95 6.36 -47.34
N ARG A 12 61.49 6.87 -48.48
CA ARG A 12 60.10 7.02 -48.90
C ARG A 12 60.02 6.15 -50.16
N GLY A 13 59.17 5.12 -50.13
CA GLY A 13 58.93 4.18 -51.23
C GLY A 13 57.46 4.24 -51.62
N SER A 14 57.23 4.21 -52.92
CA SER A 14 56.00 4.49 -53.66
C SER A 14 55.17 3.23 -53.94
N GLU A 15 54.00 3.49 -54.52
CA GLU A 15 53.21 2.63 -55.41
C GLU A 15 52.14 1.70 -54.83
N THR A 16 50.96 1.86 -55.42
CA THR A 16 49.64 1.29 -55.12
C THR A 16 49.03 0.86 -56.44
N GLU A 17 48.60 -0.40 -56.51
CA GLU A 17 47.61 -1.04 -57.41
C GLU A 17 47.64 -2.52 -56.96
N GLU A 18 46.60 -3.33 -56.83
CA GLU A 18 45.15 -3.28 -57.03
C GLU A 18 44.67 -4.61 -56.39
N ASP A 19 43.52 -4.67 -55.71
CA ASP A 19 42.57 -5.79 -55.91
C ASP A 19 41.32 -5.69 -55.02
N ALA A 20 40.18 -5.90 -55.66
CA ALA A 20 38.84 -5.69 -55.17
C ALA A 20 38.37 -6.73 -54.13
N LEU A 21 37.73 -6.26 -53.05
CA LEU A 21 37.03 -7.07 -52.04
C LEU A 21 35.52 -7.12 -52.34
N PRO A 22 34.83 -8.26 -52.10
CA PRO A 22 33.41 -8.41 -52.45
C PRO A 22 32.50 -7.73 -51.42
N GLU A 23 31.43 -7.11 -51.92
CA GLU A 23 30.38 -6.47 -51.11
C GLU A 23 29.69 -7.47 -50.17
N ARG A 24 29.71 -7.18 -48.86
CA ARG A 24 28.94 -7.91 -47.86
C ARG A 24 27.53 -7.35 -47.77
N SER A 25 26.55 -8.21 -48.04
CA SER A 25 25.12 -7.93 -47.87
C SER A 25 24.78 -7.58 -46.40
N PRO A 26 23.85 -6.65 -46.14
CA PRO A 26 23.50 -6.24 -44.79
C PRO A 26 22.82 -7.40 -44.03
N LYS A 27 23.46 -7.88 -42.96
CA LYS A 27 22.87 -8.85 -42.03
C LYS A 27 21.62 -8.22 -41.39
N LYS A 28 20.44 -8.78 -41.69
CA LYS A 28 19.20 -8.48 -40.96
C LYS A 28 19.44 -8.70 -39.47
N LYS A 29 19.49 -7.61 -38.70
CA LYS A 29 19.34 -7.68 -37.24
C LYS A 29 17.97 -8.29 -36.98
N SER A 30 17.92 -9.53 -36.52
CA SER A 30 16.69 -10.08 -35.96
C SER A 30 16.31 -9.17 -34.78
N ARG A 31 15.25 -8.39 -34.93
CA ARG A 31 14.61 -7.75 -33.77
C ARG A 31 14.28 -8.89 -32.83
N LEU A 32 14.98 -8.99 -31.70
CA LEU A 32 14.51 -9.83 -30.61
C LEU A 32 13.06 -9.40 -30.36
N ALA A 33 12.15 -10.37 -30.40
CA ALA A 33 10.76 -10.12 -30.07
C ALA A 33 10.72 -9.42 -28.71
N ALA A 34 9.89 -8.37 -28.60
CA ALA A 34 9.65 -7.75 -27.31
C ALA A 34 9.24 -8.87 -26.33
N PRO A 35 9.75 -8.85 -25.07
CA PRO A 35 9.34 -9.83 -24.08
C PRO A 35 7.81 -9.82 -24.01
N PRO A 36 7.18 -10.99 -23.84
CA PRO A 36 5.73 -11.06 -23.71
C PRO A 36 5.27 -10.10 -22.60
N PRO A 37 4.12 -9.43 -22.76
CA PRO A 37 3.60 -8.56 -21.71
C PRO A 37 3.52 -9.37 -20.41
N GLU A 38 4.19 -8.89 -19.35
CA GLU A 38 4.17 -9.54 -18.05
C GLU A 38 2.72 -9.84 -17.66
N GLU A 39 2.41 -11.10 -17.33
CA GLU A 39 1.10 -11.42 -16.78
C GLU A 39 0.80 -10.50 -15.58
N PRO A 40 -0.44 -9.98 -15.46
CA PRO A 40 -0.85 -9.20 -14.31
C PRO A 40 -0.50 -9.93 -13.02
N TRP A 41 0.00 -9.20 -12.03
CA TRP A 41 0.38 -9.80 -10.75
C TRP A 41 -0.86 -10.33 -10.04
N SER A 42 -1.01 -11.65 -10.03
CA SER A 42 -2.11 -12.30 -9.31
C SER A 42 -1.96 -12.08 -7.81
N PHE A 43 -3.09 -12.09 -7.09
CA PHE A 43 -3.07 -12.03 -5.61
C PHE A 43 -2.18 -13.14 -5.02
N ASP A 44 -2.21 -14.34 -5.58
CA ASP A 44 -1.37 -15.46 -5.15
C ASP A 44 0.13 -15.15 -5.33
N ARG A 45 0.52 -14.60 -6.49
CA ARG A 45 1.90 -14.19 -6.74
C ARG A 45 2.36 -13.10 -5.78
N LEU A 46 1.52 -12.10 -5.52
CA LEU A 46 1.83 -11.04 -4.55
C LEU A 46 1.97 -11.60 -3.14
N ARG A 47 1.10 -12.52 -2.73
CA ARG A 47 1.20 -13.19 -1.43
C ARG A 47 2.52 -13.95 -1.28
N LYS A 48 2.86 -14.78 -2.28
CA LYS A 48 4.11 -15.52 -2.34
C LYS A 48 5.32 -14.59 -2.27
N MET A 49 5.31 -13.51 -3.04
CA MET A 49 6.36 -12.49 -3.00
C MET A 49 6.54 -11.91 -1.59
N VAL A 50 5.46 -11.53 -0.90
CA VAL A 50 5.52 -11.00 0.48
C VAL A 50 6.16 -12.00 1.44
N LEU A 51 5.79 -13.28 1.33
CA LEU A 51 6.34 -14.36 2.15
C LEU A 51 7.76 -14.78 1.74
N GLY A 52 8.27 -14.27 0.61
CA GLY A 52 9.58 -14.62 0.08
C GLY A 52 9.61 -15.96 -0.67
N GLU A 53 8.46 -16.46 -1.10
CA GLU A 53 8.33 -17.67 -1.90
C GLU A 53 8.46 -17.36 -3.39
N GLY A 54 9.31 -18.09 -4.11
CA GLY A 54 9.47 -17.94 -5.56
C GLY A 54 10.17 -16.65 -6.00
N VAL A 55 10.91 -16.02 -5.09
CA VAL A 55 11.80 -14.87 -5.34
C VAL A 55 13.26 -15.31 -5.24
N ASP A 56 13.52 -16.51 -5.75
CA ASP A 56 14.86 -17.09 -5.82
C ASP A 56 15.52 -16.63 -7.12
N GLY A 57 16.31 -15.56 -7.04
CA GLY A 57 16.94 -14.99 -8.21
C GLY A 57 17.92 -13.86 -7.87
N PRO A 58 18.89 -13.59 -8.75
CA PRO A 58 19.74 -12.43 -8.59
C PRO A 58 18.88 -11.16 -8.69
N PRO A 59 19.16 -10.13 -7.87
CA PRO A 59 18.44 -8.87 -7.94
C PRO A 59 18.61 -8.21 -9.30
N GLU A 60 17.51 -7.69 -9.84
CA GLU A 60 17.51 -6.96 -11.10
C GLU A 60 17.84 -5.48 -10.82
N LEU A 61 19.13 -5.14 -10.93
CA LEU A 61 19.60 -3.78 -10.68
C LEU A 61 19.16 -2.76 -11.74
N SER A 62 18.52 -3.17 -12.85
CA SER A 62 17.95 -2.27 -13.86
C SER A 62 16.53 -1.78 -13.54
N THR A 63 15.89 -2.29 -12.47
CA THR A 63 14.51 -1.94 -12.19
C THR A 63 14.35 -0.46 -11.87
N LYS A 64 13.31 0.15 -12.46
CA LYS A 64 12.89 1.53 -12.16
C LYS A 64 12.43 1.68 -10.71
N TYR A 65 11.85 0.62 -10.14
CA TYR A 65 11.24 0.60 -8.82
C TYR A 65 12.06 -0.25 -7.85
N ILE A 66 12.17 0.23 -6.62
CA ILE A 66 12.68 -0.52 -5.47
C ILE A 66 11.76 -0.28 -4.27
N ALA A 67 11.76 -1.20 -3.32
CA ALA A 67 11.09 -1.01 -2.04
C ALA A 67 12.09 -1.02 -0.90
N LEU A 68 11.89 -0.17 0.10
CA LEU A 68 12.81 0.07 1.21
C LEU A 68 12.07 0.04 2.54
N ASP A 69 12.69 -0.57 3.54
CA ASP A 69 12.25 -0.55 4.93
C ASP A 69 13.47 -0.61 5.88
N CYS A 70 13.37 0.10 7.00
CA CYS A 70 14.41 0.17 8.03
C CYS A 70 13.89 -0.28 9.39
N GLU A 71 14.76 -0.98 10.13
CA GLU A 71 14.58 -1.23 11.55
C GLU A 71 15.45 -0.30 12.39
N MET A 72 14.92 0.09 13.55
CA MET A 72 15.57 1.06 14.44
C MET A 72 15.74 0.53 15.86
N VAL A 73 16.82 0.97 16.49
CA VAL A 73 17.03 0.86 17.94
C VAL A 73 16.97 2.23 18.61
N GLY A 74 16.80 2.28 19.92
CA GLY A 74 16.91 3.50 20.73
C GLY A 74 18.31 3.66 21.31
N VAL A 75 18.94 4.81 21.08
CA VAL A 75 20.30 5.11 21.56
C VAL A 75 20.33 6.22 22.61
N VAL A 76 21.40 6.27 23.41
CA VAL A 76 21.63 7.33 24.41
C VAL A 76 21.65 8.74 23.80
N PRO A 77 21.32 9.78 24.60
CA PRO A 77 20.79 9.73 25.97
C PRO A 77 19.25 9.64 26.02
N THR A 78 18.56 9.94 24.92
CA THR A 78 17.10 10.14 24.90
C THR A 78 16.29 8.93 24.41
N GLY A 79 16.95 7.84 24.00
CA GLY A 79 16.29 6.73 23.32
C GLY A 79 15.89 7.06 21.88
N ALA A 80 16.52 8.08 21.28
CA ALA A 80 16.31 8.48 19.89
C ALA A 80 16.50 7.30 18.93
N SER A 81 15.68 7.24 17.88
CA SER A 81 15.76 6.19 16.86
C SER A 81 17.07 6.30 16.08
N SER A 82 17.81 5.20 15.99
CA SER A 82 18.98 5.04 15.14
C SER A 82 18.83 3.81 14.26
N LEU A 83 19.32 3.89 13.02
CA LEU A 83 19.22 2.82 12.03
C LEU A 83 19.97 1.58 12.51
N ALA A 84 19.32 0.42 12.52
CA ALA A 84 19.88 -0.85 12.97
C ALA A 84 19.90 -1.93 11.89
N ARG A 85 18.92 -1.93 10.98
CA ARG A 85 18.90 -2.75 9.75
C ARG A 85 18.21 -1.97 8.64
N VAL A 86 18.68 -2.14 7.40
CA VAL A 86 18.00 -1.65 6.20
C VAL A 86 17.88 -2.78 5.21
N SER A 87 16.71 -2.90 4.60
CA SER A 87 16.46 -3.84 3.52
C SER A 87 15.91 -3.12 2.30
N ILE A 88 16.42 -3.48 1.12
CA ILE A 88 15.96 -3.01 -0.18
C ILE A 88 15.67 -4.21 -1.06
N VAL A 89 14.49 -4.22 -1.68
CA VAL A 89 14.12 -5.22 -2.68
C VAL A 89 13.88 -4.56 -4.04
N ASP A 90 14.13 -5.31 -5.11
CA ASP A 90 13.81 -4.89 -6.47
C ASP A 90 12.30 -5.00 -6.76
N TYR A 91 11.90 -4.69 -7.99
CA TYR A 91 10.51 -4.71 -8.42
C TYR A 91 9.86 -6.11 -8.46
N ASN A 92 10.68 -7.16 -8.47
CA ASN A 92 10.26 -8.56 -8.42
C ASN A 92 10.28 -9.13 -7.01
N GLY A 93 10.74 -8.35 -6.02
CA GLY A 93 10.87 -8.77 -4.62
C GLY A 93 12.19 -9.47 -4.28
N HIS A 94 13.17 -9.50 -5.20
CA HIS A 94 14.51 -10.00 -4.89
C HIS A 94 15.25 -9.04 -3.96
N VAL A 95 16.00 -9.57 -3.01
CA VAL A 95 16.78 -8.75 -2.08
C VAL A 95 17.97 -8.13 -2.80
N VAL A 96 17.99 -6.80 -2.87
CA VAL A 96 19.09 -6.00 -3.43
C VAL A 96 20.11 -5.68 -2.33
N LEU A 97 19.63 -5.35 -1.14
CA LEU A 97 20.43 -5.04 0.03
C LEU A 97 19.70 -5.54 1.28
N ASP A 98 20.43 -6.16 2.20
CA ASP A 98 19.95 -6.46 3.55
C ASP A 98 21.13 -6.39 4.52
N ARG A 99 21.21 -5.31 5.30
CA ARG A 99 22.38 -5.01 6.14
C ARG A 99 21.98 -4.54 7.52
N PHE A 100 22.59 -5.14 8.54
CA PHE A 100 22.66 -4.54 9.87
C PHE A 100 23.63 -3.37 9.89
N VAL A 101 23.49 -2.47 10.87
CA VAL A 101 24.28 -1.25 10.97
C VAL A 101 24.89 -1.09 12.36
N LYS A 102 26.21 -0.89 12.40
CA LYS A 102 26.94 -0.66 13.64
C LYS A 102 26.55 0.67 14.27
N GLN A 103 26.25 0.64 15.56
CA GLN A 103 25.83 1.82 16.30
C GLN A 103 27.03 2.65 16.73
N THR A 104 26.94 3.97 16.53
CA THR A 104 27.96 4.94 16.99
C THR A 104 27.75 5.37 18.45
N LYS A 105 26.53 5.16 18.96
CA LYS A 105 26.12 5.45 20.34
C LYS A 105 25.66 4.16 21.02
N GLU A 106 25.74 4.14 22.34
CA GLU A 106 25.24 3.02 23.14
C GLU A 106 23.72 2.83 22.92
N VAL A 107 23.32 1.57 22.70
CA VAL A 107 21.92 1.17 22.56
C VAL A 107 21.29 1.00 23.94
N VAL A 108 20.33 1.85 24.28
CA VAL A 108 19.56 1.76 25.53
C VAL A 108 18.32 0.88 25.38
N ASN A 109 17.81 0.73 24.16
CA ASN A 109 16.63 -0.09 23.90
C ASN A 109 16.68 -0.68 22.49
N TYR A 110 16.85 -1.99 22.38
CA TYR A 110 16.90 -2.68 21.09
C TYR A 110 15.56 -2.72 20.36
N ARG A 111 14.46 -2.46 21.06
CA ARG A 111 13.09 -2.55 20.51
C ARG A 111 12.80 -3.92 19.88
N THR A 112 13.47 -4.98 20.33
CA THR A 112 13.49 -6.33 19.71
C THR A 112 12.09 -6.90 19.45
N LYS A 113 11.11 -6.59 20.31
CA LYS A 113 9.71 -7.00 20.12
C LYS A 113 9.14 -6.50 18.79
N TRP A 114 9.54 -5.30 18.38
CA TRP A 114 9.14 -4.67 17.13
C TRP A 114 10.20 -4.93 16.06
N SER A 115 11.46 -4.56 16.31
CA SER A 115 12.50 -4.53 15.27
C SER A 115 13.18 -5.85 14.96
N GLY A 116 13.01 -6.86 15.82
CA GLY A 116 13.73 -8.14 15.71
C GLY A 116 15.23 -8.07 16.06
N ILE A 117 15.80 -6.86 16.20
CA ILE A 117 17.23 -6.63 16.43
C ILE A 117 17.67 -7.10 17.81
N ARG A 118 18.84 -7.75 17.84
CA ARG A 118 19.53 -8.22 19.04
C ARG A 118 20.97 -7.67 19.07
N PRO A 119 21.60 -7.61 20.27
CA PRO A 119 22.98 -7.12 20.41
C PRO A 119 23.98 -7.77 19.44
N ARG A 120 23.89 -9.09 19.28
CA ARG A 120 24.76 -9.86 18.39
C ARG A 120 24.65 -9.47 16.92
N ASP A 121 23.49 -8.96 16.49
CA ASP A 121 23.27 -8.59 15.09
C ASP A 121 24.05 -7.32 14.72
N LEU A 122 24.45 -6.53 15.73
CA LEU A 122 25.13 -5.23 15.57
C LEU A 122 26.65 -5.29 15.84
N ALA A 123 27.15 -6.40 16.39
CA ALA A 123 28.53 -6.50 16.89
C ALA A 123 29.58 -6.31 15.78
N ASP A 124 29.40 -7.02 14.66
CA ASP A 124 30.29 -7.01 13.49
C ASP A 124 29.63 -6.37 12.26
N ALA A 125 28.60 -5.56 12.48
CA ALA A 125 27.91 -4.87 11.41
C ALA A 125 28.82 -3.81 10.75
N PRO A 126 28.63 -3.53 9.44
CA PRO A 126 29.29 -2.42 8.77
C PRO A 126 28.93 -1.08 9.39
N SER A 127 29.77 -0.07 9.15
CA SER A 127 29.54 1.28 9.64
C SER A 127 28.32 1.93 8.99
N PHE A 128 27.73 2.90 9.67
CA PHE A 128 26.62 3.69 9.13
C PHE A 128 26.96 4.33 7.78
N ASP A 129 28.16 4.92 7.65
CA ASP A 129 28.56 5.64 6.43
C ASP A 129 28.68 4.70 5.23
N GLU A 130 29.23 3.49 5.42
CA GLU A 130 29.31 2.46 4.37
C GLU A 130 27.92 2.05 3.90
N VAL A 131 27.02 1.70 4.84
CA VAL A 131 25.66 1.26 4.51
C VAL A 131 24.85 2.40 3.87
N GLN A 132 24.95 3.62 4.39
CA GLN A 132 24.27 4.79 3.83
C GLN A 132 24.73 5.06 2.39
N ALA A 133 26.03 4.95 2.11
CA ALA A 133 26.57 5.11 0.76
C ALA A 133 26.02 4.05 -0.21
N GLU A 134 25.93 2.79 0.23
CA GLU A 134 25.31 1.71 -0.55
C GLU A 134 23.84 1.99 -0.84
N VAL A 135 23.06 2.36 0.18
CA VAL A 135 21.63 2.71 0.07
C VAL A 135 21.44 3.87 -0.91
N SER A 136 22.21 4.96 -0.74
CA SER A 136 22.15 6.14 -1.60
C SER A 136 22.43 5.80 -3.07
N ARG A 137 23.46 4.98 -3.32
CA ARG A 137 23.82 4.52 -4.67
C ARG A 137 22.70 3.69 -5.30
N ILE A 138 22.05 2.81 -4.53
CA ILE A 138 20.95 1.97 -5.02
C ILE A 138 19.71 2.83 -5.33
N MET A 139 19.36 3.75 -4.44
CA MET A 139 18.20 4.64 -4.61
C MET A 139 18.36 5.60 -5.78
N LYS A 140 19.58 5.97 -6.15
CA LYS A 140 19.85 6.94 -7.22
C LYS A 140 19.08 6.59 -8.50
N HIS A 141 18.29 7.55 -8.98
CA HIS A 141 17.50 7.47 -10.22
C HIS A 141 16.36 6.43 -10.21
N ARG A 142 15.89 6.01 -9.04
CA ARG A 142 14.79 5.03 -8.91
C ARG A 142 13.56 5.62 -8.23
N ILE A 143 12.41 4.98 -8.42
CA ILE A 143 11.23 5.22 -7.61
C ILE A 143 11.33 4.34 -6.36
N VAL A 144 11.22 4.96 -5.19
CA VAL A 144 11.32 4.30 -3.88
C VAL A 144 9.92 4.11 -3.30
N ILE A 145 9.57 2.86 -3.06
CA ILE A 145 8.32 2.41 -2.47
C ILE A 145 8.57 2.02 -1.01
N GLY A 146 7.61 2.27 -0.13
CA GLY A 146 7.70 1.87 1.26
C GLY A 146 6.47 2.26 2.05
N HIS A 147 6.55 2.18 3.37
CA HIS A 147 5.46 2.54 4.28
C HIS A 147 5.96 3.48 5.36
N ALA A 148 5.45 4.73 5.38
CA ALA A 148 5.92 5.78 6.29
C ALA A 148 7.40 6.18 6.08
N LEU A 149 7.86 6.19 4.82
CA LEU A 149 9.25 6.38 4.38
C LEU A 149 9.98 7.59 4.98
N GLN A 150 9.24 8.61 5.44
CA GLN A 150 9.84 9.75 6.14
C GLN A 150 10.64 9.32 7.38
N ASN A 151 10.24 8.25 8.06
CA ASN A 151 10.95 7.73 9.22
C ASN A 151 12.27 7.07 8.81
N ASP A 152 12.25 6.27 7.75
CA ASP A 152 13.40 5.61 7.15
C ASP A 152 14.43 6.64 6.65
N PHE A 153 13.98 7.60 5.84
CA PHE A 153 14.82 8.68 5.33
C PHE A 153 15.45 9.51 6.45
N ARG A 154 14.71 9.73 7.55
CA ARG A 154 15.25 10.42 8.73
C ARG A 154 16.39 9.64 9.36
N VAL A 155 16.26 8.33 9.61
CA VAL A 155 17.33 7.54 10.23
C VAL A 155 18.48 7.22 9.29
N LEU A 156 18.24 7.24 7.98
CA LEU A 156 19.26 7.18 6.95
C LEU A 156 20.00 8.51 6.76
N HIS A 157 19.53 9.61 7.35
CA HIS A 157 20.02 10.98 7.08
C HIS A 157 20.01 11.32 5.57
N LEU A 158 18.98 10.89 4.86
CA LEU A 158 18.80 11.15 3.43
C LEU A 158 17.54 11.98 3.19
N SER A 159 17.62 12.88 2.21
CA SER A 159 16.45 13.56 1.65
C SER A 159 16.16 12.94 0.29
N TYR A 160 14.91 12.52 0.06
CA TYR A 160 14.51 11.92 -1.21
C TYR A 160 13.36 12.69 -1.87
N PRO A 161 13.39 12.94 -3.20
CA PRO A 161 12.39 13.80 -3.81
C PRO A 161 10.99 13.16 -3.79
N PRO A 162 9.92 13.92 -3.43
CA PRO A 162 8.55 13.40 -3.37
C PRO A 162 8.07 12.77 -4.68
N GLN A 163 8.50 13.32 -5.83
CA GLN A 163 8.13 12.80 -7.16
C GLN A 163 8.61 11.37 -7.42
N TYR A 164 9.71 10.96 -6.79
CA TYR A 164 10.26 9.60 -6.86
C TYR A 164 9.84 8.73 -5.67
N THR A 165 8.91 9.18 -4.84
CA THR A 165 8.48 8.46 -3.64
C THR A 165 7.07 7.90 -3.82
N ARG A 166 6.85 6.65 -3.42
CA ARG A 166 5.54 5.99 -3.36
C ARG A 166 5.34 5.44 -1.95
N ASP A 167 4.89 6.32 -1.06
CA ASP A 167 4.62 5.98 0.34
C ASP A 167 3.19 5.44 0.50
N THR A 168 3.08 4.14 0.76
CA THR A 168 1.79 3.43 0.92
C THR A 168 0.97 3.96 2.10
N GLN A 169 1.60 4.57 3.10
CA GLN A 169 0.90 5.20 4.22
C GLN A 169 0.20 6.51 3.81
N ARG A 170 0.62 7.14 2.71
CA ARG A 170 0.09 8.42 2.22
C ARG A 170 -0.86 8.28 1.04
N TYR A 171 -0.97 7.09 0.45
CA TYR A 171 -1.81 6.86 -0.72
C TYR A 171 -3.30 6.83 -0.33
N LYS A 172 -4.07 7.82 -0.80
CA LYS A 172 -5.46 8.05 -0.38
C LYS A 172 -6.39 6.85 -0.54
N PRO A 173 -6.37 6.09 -1.65
CA PRO A 173 -7.23 4.91 -1.78
C PRO A 173 -6.97 3.86 -0.68
N LEU A 174 -5.72 3.62 -0.30
CA LEU A 174 -5.39 2.71 0.81
C LEU A 174 -5.85 3.24 2.18
N LEU A 175 -5.98 4.56 2.34
CA LEU A 175 -6.51 5.18 3.57
C LEU A 175 -8.03 5.04 3.70
N GLN A 176 -8.75 4.88 2.58
CA GLN A 176 -10.21 4.79 2.55
C GLN A 176 -10.73 3.37 2.79
N ILE A 177 -9.93 2.34 2.50
CA ILE A 177 -10.39 0.94 2.49
C ILE A 177 -10.37 0.28 3.89
N GLY A 178 -9.58 0.76 4.87
CA GLY A 178 -9.50 0.08 6.17
C GLY A 178 -8.87 0.88 7.30
N VAL A 179 -9.20 0.51 8.54
CA VAL A 179 -8.73 1.19 9.75
C VAL A 179 -7.23 0.96 9.96
N GLY A 180 -6.46 2.03 9.81
CA GLY A 180 -5.11 2.16 10.37
C GLY A 180 -4.05 2.45 9.32
N LYS A 181 -3.18 3.40 9.65
CA LYS A 181 -1.95 3.73 8.89
C LYS A 181 -0.85 2.66 9.08
N SER A 182 -1.24 1.39 9.26
CA SER A 182 -0.34 0.29 9.59
C SER A 182 -0.27 -0.68 8.41
N LEU A 183 0.96 -0.97 7.99
CA LEU A 183 1.26 -1.91 6.93
C LEU A 183 0.60 -3.28 7.18
N LYS A 184 0.68 -3.82 8.40
CA LYS A 184 0.03 -5.08 8.80
C LYS A 184 -1.46 -5.10 8.48
N LEU A 185 -2.18 -4.04 8.86
CA LEU A 185 -3.63 -3.98 8.66
C LEU A 185 -3.97 -3.84 7.18
N MET A 186 -3.20 -3.06 6.42
CA MET A 186 -3.38 -2.93 4.97
C MET A 186 -3.13 -4.24 4.23
N ILE A 187 -2.06 -4.97 4.59
CA ILE A 187 -1.73 -6.26 3.98
C ILE A 187 -2.78 -7.32 4.32
N ARG A 188 -3.26 -7.35 5.56
CA ARG A 188 -4.34 -8.25 5.94
C ARG A 188 -5.64 -7.96 5.19
N ASP A 189 -5.97 -6.68 5.01
CA ASP A 189 -7.18 -6.26 4.31
C ASP A 189 -7.11 -6.53 2.80
N GLN A 190 -6.01 -6.15 2.15
CA GLN A 190 -5.86 -6.22 0.69
C GLN A 190 -5.44 -7.59 0.18
N LEU A 191 -4.62 -8.31 0.96
CA LEU A 191 -4.03 -9.59 0.55
C LEU A 191 -4.43 -10.74 1.46
N GLY A 192 -5.14 -10.53 2.57
CA GLY A 192 -5.51 -11.62 3.49
C GLY A 192 -4.32 -12.25 4.22
N LEU A 193 -3.17 -11.56 4.27
CA LEU A 193 -1.97 -12.04 4.94
C LEU A 193 -1.79 -11.40 6.32
N ASP A 194 -1.43 -12.20 7.32
CA ASP A 194 -1.02 -11.69 8.63
C ASP A 194 0.50 -11.63 8.71
N ILE A 195 1.05 -10.44 8.46
CA ILE A 195 2.48 -10.16 8.65
C ILE A 195 2.73 -9.61 10.06
N GLN A 196 4.00 -9.58 10.49
CA GLN A 196 4.38 -9.03 11.80
C GLN A 196 3.60 -9.69 12.97
N ALA A 197 3.38 -11.00 12.89
CA ALA A 197 2.80 -11.78 14.00
C ALA A 197 3.81 -11.94 15.16
N ARG A 198 5.10 -11.93 14.82
CA ARG A 198 6.26 -11.87 15.73
C ARG A 198 6.94 -10.51 15.59
N ALA A 199 8.23 -10.42 15.87
CA ALA A 199 9.01 -9.25 15.48
C ALA A 199 8.91 -8.98 13.97
N HIS A 200 9.08 -7.72 13.60
CA HIS A 200 9.13 -7.29 12.21
C HIS A 200 10.38 -7.86 11.52
N ASP A 201 10.28 -7.93 10.21
CA ASP A 201 11.40 -8.25 9.33
C ASP A 201 11.35 -7.28 8.15
N SER A 202 12.37 -6.44 8.03
CA SER A 202 12.43 -5.37 7.04
C SER A 202 12.38 -5.87 5.60
N VAL A 203 12.79 -7.11 5.31
CA VAL A 203 12.65 -7.67 3.96
C VAL A 203 11.18 -7.98 3.67
N ILE A 204 10.47 -8.60 4.62
CA ILE A 204 9.03 -8.86 4.50
C ILE A 204 8.26 -7.54 4.39
N ASP A 205 8.60 -6.53 5.18
CA ASP A 205 7.89 -5.25 5.21
C ASP A 205 8.15 -4.41 3.94
N ALA A 206 9.38 -4.46 3.38
CA ALA A 206 9.68 -3.88 2.08
C ALA A 206 8.87 -4.57 0.96
N ARG A 207 8.81 -5.91 0.95
CA ARG A 207 8.00 -6.68 -0.02
C ARG A 207 6.50 -6.45 0.13
N ALA A 208 6.02 -6.32 1.35
CA ALA A 208 4.63 -5.97 1.65
C ALA A 208 4.27 -4.59 1.07
N SER A 209 5.11 -3.59 1.33
CA SER A 209 4.92 -2.25 0.76
C SER A 209 4.94 -2.27 -0.77
N LEU A 210 5.84 -3.04 -1.38
CA LEU A 210 5.88 -3.29 -2.82
C LEU A 210 4.58 -3.93 -3.32
N ALA A 211 4.07 -4.95 -2.62
CA ALA A 211 2.86 -5.66 -3.03
C ALA A 211 1.63 -4.75 -3.03
N LEU A 212 1.50 -3.88 -2.03
CA LEU A 212 0.44 -2.86 -1.99
C LEU A 212 0.58 -1.88 -3.16
N PHE A 213 1.79 -1.40 -3.43
CA PHE A 213 2.03 -0.56 -4.59
C PHE A 213 1.65 -1.27 -5.89
N ARG A 214 2.09 -2.52 -6.10
CA ARG A 214 1.79 -3.32 -7.30
C ARG A 214 0.29 -3.50 -7.52
N LEU A 215 -0.46 -3.78 -6.46
CA LEU A 215 -1.91 -3.97 -6.53
C LEU A 215 -2.63 -2.71 -7.03
N HIS A 216 -2.12 -1.54 -6.65
CA HIS A 216 -2.71 -0.24 -6.96
C HIS A 216 -1.95 0.55 -8.02
N GLN A 217 -0.94 -0.03 -8.66
CA GLN A 217 0.07 0.71 -9.42
C GLN A 217 -0.53 1.48 -10.60
N SER A 218 -1.44 0.84 -11.35
CA SER A 218 -2.09 1.46 -12.49
C SER A 218 -2.83 2.73 -12.06
N ASP A 219 -3.68 2.62 -11.04
CA ASP A 219 -4.47 3.74 -10.53
C ASP A 219 -3.58 4.76 -9.85
N TRP A 220 -2.58 4.34 -9.09
CA TRP A 220 -1.63 5.23 -8.43
C TRP A 220 -0.92 6.10 -9.46
N GLU A 221 -0.28 5.50 -10.46
CA GLU A 221 0.52 6.23 -11.45
C GLU A 221 -0.36 7.12 -12.35
N GLN A 222 -1.62 6.77 -12.60
CA GLN A 222 -2.57 7.64 -13.33
C GLN A 222 -2.97 8.90 -12.55
N HIS A 223 -3.09 8.80 -11.22
CA HIS A 223 -3.53 9.90 -10.35
C HIS A 223 -2.37 10.76 -9.83
N LEU A 224 -1.14 10.50 -10.27
CA LEU A 224 -0.02 11.38 -9.96
C LEU A 224 -0.21 12.74 -10.61
N SER A 225 0.23 13.80 -9.93
CA SER A 225 0.26 15.12 -10.56
C SER A 225 1.25 15.11 -11.75
N PRO A 226 1.08 16.00 -12.74
CA PRO A 226 2.05 16.20 -13.83
C PRO A 226 3.51 16.32 -13.38
N SER A 227 3.75 16.92 -12.21
CA SER A 227 5.08 17.04 -11.59
C SER A 227 5.68 15.73 -11.05
N HIS A 228 4.87 14.67 -10.92
CA HIS A 228 5.25 13.34 -10.48
C HIS A 228 5.32 12.32 -11.63
N PHE A 229 4.93 12.71 -12.84
CA PHE A 229 5.15 11.91 -14.04
C PHE A 229 6.63 11.93 -14.41
N VAL A 230 7.29 10.79 -14.29
CA VAL A 230 8.68 10.61 -14.66
C VAL A 230 8.75 9.69 -15.88
N THR A 231 8.89 10.27 -17.08
CA THR A 231 9.64 9.64 -18.16
C THR A 231 11.10 9.57 -17.71
N SER A 232 11.71 8.38 -17.79
CA SER A 232 13.04 8.01 -17.28
C SER A 232 13.98 9.18 -16.98
N PRO A 233 14.61 9.23 -15.80
CA PRO A 233 15.31 10.43 -15.34
C PRO A 233 16.42 10.83 -16.31
N ARG A 234 16.21 11.92 -17.06
CA ARG A 234 17.30 12.78 -17.50
C ARG A 234 17.43 13.85 -16.42
N PHE A 235 18.39 13.64 -15.53
CA PHE A 235 18.88 14.70 -14.66
C PHE A 235 20.28 15.03 -15.13
N ASP A 236 20.40 16.08 -15.92
CA ASP A 236 21.65 16.83 -16.05
C ASP A 236 21.88 17.49 -14.69
N TYR A 237 22.70 16.85 -13.84
CA TYR A 237 23.36 17.59 -12.78
C TYR A 237 24.55 18.32 -13.41
N PRO A 238 24.76 19.62 -13.14
CA PRO A 238 26.04 20.23 -13.45
C PRO A 238 27.11 19.45 -12.66
N GLU A 239 28.13 18.95 -13.36
CA GLU A 239 29.34 18.44 -12.72
C GLU A 239 30.04 19.60 -12.02
N THR A 240 29.58 19.92 -10.82
CA THR A 240 30.40 20.63 -9.84
C THR A 240 30.75 19.62 -8.77
N GLY A 241 32.06 19.46 -8.57
CA GLY A 241 32.69 18.34 -7.87
C GLY A 241 32.12 18.00 -6.50
N THR A 242 32.45 16.77 -6.08
CA THR A 242 32.47 16.26 -4.70
C THR A 242 31.79 17.17 -3.67
N ASP A 243 30.69 16.67 -3.08
CA ASP A 243 29.96 17.21 -1.91
C ASP A 243 28.56 17.78 -2.24
N GLY A 244 27.63 16.89 -2.62
CA GLY A 244 26.25 17.24 -2.94
C GLY A 244 25.19 16.30 -2.33
N ILE A 245 25.44 15.75 -1.14
CA ILE A 245 24.40 15.22 -0.24
C ILE A 245 24.35 16.20 0.92
N CYS A 246 23.22 16.88 1.12
CA CYS A 246 23.09 17.84 2.21
C CYS A 246 23.14 17.08 3.54
N ARG A 247 24.33 16.98 4.14
CA ARG A 247 24.50 16.69 5.56
C ARG A 247 23.79 17.83 6.29
N SER A 248 22.64 17.54 6.90
CA SER A 248 22.01 18.47 7.83
C SER A 248 23.01 18.77 8.95
N LYS A 249 23.60 19.96 8.92
CA LYS A 249 24.21 20.55 10.11
C LYS A 249 23.07 21.07 11.00
N ASP A 250 23.30 20.97 12.31
CA ASP A 250 22.50 21.58 13.37
C ASP A 250 21.31 20.76 13.87
N ALA A 251 21.63 19.69 14.59
CA ALA A 251 20.76 19.09 15.60
C ALA A 251 21.14 19.63 16.99
N SER A 252 20.82 20.89 17.24
CA SER A 252 20.74 21.43 18.60
C SER A 252 19.86 22.67 18.62
N THR A 253 18.90 22.66 19.54
CA THR A 253 18.10 23.76 20.09
C THR A 253 16.66 23.92 19.55
N ILE A 254 15.76 24.00 20.53
CA ILE A 254 14.39 24.55 20.55
C ILE A 254 13.24 23.53 20.34
N LEU A 255 12.88 22.93 21.47
CA LEU A 255 11.50 22.68 21.89
C LEU A 255 10.72 24.00 21.84
N GLU A 256 9.50 24.01 21.29
CA GLU A 256 8.31 24.53 21.97
C GLU A 256 7.02 24.31 21.17
N ASP A 257 5.95 24.29 21.96
CA ASP A 257 4.54 24.03 21.73
C ASP A 257 3.89 24.85 20.61
N SER A 258 2.88 24.29 19.94
CA SER A 258 1.73 25.01 19.34
C SER A 258 0.81 24.07 18.55
N THR A 259 -0.32 23.76 19.17
CA THR A 259 -1.57 23.32 18.54
C THR A 259 -2.03 24.27 17.43
N PRO A 260 -2.45 23.78 16.24
CA PRO A 260 -3.09 24.64 15.24
C PRO A 260 -4.60 24.75 15.51
N HIS A 261 -5.00 25.93 15.97
CA HIS A 261 -6.36 26.44 16.01
C HIS A 261 -6.82 26.75 14.57
N PHE A 262 -7.90 26.13 14.10
CA PHE A 262 -8.56 26.55 12.85
C PHE A 262 -9.65 27.60 13.15
N PRO A 263 -9.78 28.65 12.31
CA PRO A 263 -10.75 29.71 12.53
C PRO A 263 -12.16 29.32 12.07
N MET A 264 -13.13 29.67 12.91
CA MET A 264 -14.56 29.75 12.59
C MET A 264 -14.80 30.86 11.57
N ASN A 265 -15.67 30.62 10.59
CA ASN A 265 -16.31 31.70 9.86
C ASN A 265 -17.76 31.35 9.48
N GLY A 266 -18.70 31.99 10.19
CA GLY A 266 -19.74 32.84 9.60
C GLY A 266 -20.86 32.23 8.76
N ASN A 267 -22.04 32.16 9.37
CA ASN A 267 -23.39 32.12 8.76
C ASN A 267 -23.56 32.95 7.48
N ALA A 268 -24.35 32.42 6.55
CA ALA A 268 -25.36 33.20 5.84
C ALA A 268 -26.60 32.34 5.58
N VAL A 269 -27.74 32.91 5.98
CA VAL A 269 -29.10 32.36 6.02
C VAL A 269 -29.74 32.53 4.65
N GLY A 270 -30.52 31.54 4.19
CA GLY A 270 -31.34 31.65 2.99
C GLY A 270 -32.60 30.79 3.13
N ALA A 271 -33.71 31.45 3.46
CA ALA A 271 -35.04 30.87 3.56
C ALA A 271 -35.62 30.47 2.19
N GLY A 272 -36.52 29.50 2.19
CA GLY A 272 -37.30 29.11 1.01
C GLY A 272 -38.32 28.03 1.37
N ASP A 273 -39.56 28.48 1.53
CA ASP A 273 -40.76 27.76 1.93
C ASP A 273 -41.24 26.67 0.94
N ASP A 274 -42.19 25.89 1.47
CA ASP A 274 -43.45 25.47 0.85
C ASP A 274 -43.58 24.07 0.18
N ARG A 275 -44.42 23.29 0.86
CA ARG A 275 -45.64 22.61 0.36
C ARG A 275 -45.57 21.22 -0.28
N ASN A 276 -46.05 20.28 0.53
CA ASN A 276 -47.36 19.62 0.42
C ASN A 276 -47.56 18.43 -0.54
N SER A 277 -48.40 17.52 -0.01
CA SER A 277 -49.25 16.53 -0.69
C SER A 277 -48.71 15.13 -1.02
N ALA A 278 -48.91 14.25 -0.04
CA ALA A 278 -50.06 13.33 0.01
C ALA A 278 -50.32 12.34 -1.16
N ASN A 279 -50.49 11.09 -0.73
CA ASN A 279 -51.64 10.19 -0.97
C ASN A 279 -51.48 8.94 -1.85
N SER A 280 -51.89 7.86 -1.19
CA SER A 280 -52.81 6.80 -1.62
C SER A 280 -52.15 5.50 -2.11
N ALA A 281 -52.24 4.43 -1.34
CA ALA A 281 -53.38 3.50 -1.19
C ALA A 281 -53.25 2.34 -2.21
N LEU A 282 -52.84 1.16 -1.72
CA LEU A 282 -53.72 0.03 -1.41
C LEU A 282 -54.49 -0.50 -2.63
N SER A 283 -54.13 -1.71 -3.05
CA SER A 283 -55.13 -2.70 -3.46
C SER A 283 -54.55 -4.10 -3.26
N ALA A 284 -55.11 -4.79 -2.27
CA ALA A 284 -55.01 -6.23 -2.12
C ALA A 284 -56.05 -6.88 -3.03
N SER A 285 -55.70 -8.01 -3.65
CA SER A 285 -56.69 -8.98 -4.10
C SER A 285 -56.12 -10.38 -3.98
N VAL A 286 -56.77 -11.18 -3.12
CA VAL A 286 -56.50 -12.59 -2.89
C VAL A 286 -57.47 -13.40 -3.76
N ARG A 287 -56.98 -14.45 -4.43
CA ARG A 287 -57.72 -15.70 -4.69
C ARG A 287 -56.77 -16.86 -5.07
N SER A 288 -56.57 -17.72 -4.08
CA SER A 288 -56.55 -19.21 -4.08
C SER A 288 -56.15 -20.02 -5.32
N GLY A 289 -55.16 -20.92 -5.14
CA GLY A 289 -55.14 -22.23 -5.81
C GLY A 289 -53.77 -22.93 -5.94
N VAL A 290 -53.55 -23.97 -5.12
CA VAL A 290 -52.50 -25.04 -5.16
C VAL A 290 -51.18 -24.74 -4.41
N PRO A 291 -50.84 -25.49 -3.34
CA PRO A 291 -49.58 -25.33 -2.62
C PRO A 291 -48.47 -26.15 -3.28
N SER A 292 -47.58 -25.50 -4.01
CA SER A 292 -46.24 -26.04 -4.24
C SER A 292 -45.35 -25.54 -3.10
N HIS A 293 -44.91 -26.46 -2.23
CA HIS A 293 -43.96 -26.20 -1.16
C HIS A 293 -42.72 -25.46 -1.70
N ASN A 294 -42.64 -24.15 -1.42
CA ASN A 294 -41.40 -23.39 -1.55
C ASN A 294 -40.94 -23.13 -0.12
N GLU A 295 -39.99 -23.92 0.34
CA GLU A 295 -39.41 -23.76 1.68
C GLU A 295 -38.73 -22.39 1.75
N HIS A 296 -39.46 -21.46 2.38
CA HIS A 296 -39.00 -20.34 3.17
C HIS A 296 -38.21 -19.23 2.46
N ALA A 297 -38.92 -18.40 1.69
CA ALA A 297 -38.50 -17.02 1.40
C ALA A 297 -38.64 -16.12 2.64
N VAL A 298 -37.97 -16.48 3.75
CA VAL A 298 -38.05 -15.80 5.06
C VAL A 298 -37.78 -14.30 4.95
N LEU A 299 -36.91 -13.93 4.00
CA LEU A 299 -36.43 -12.56 3.81
C LEU A 299 -37.13 -11.85 2.64
N ALA A 300 -38.21 -12.43 2.10
CA ALA A 300 -38.97 -11.88 0.98
C ALA A 300 -39.33 -10.40 1.20
N GLY A 301 -38.99 -9.55 0.22
CA GLY A 301 -39.32 -8.13 0.24
C GLY A 301 -38.43 -7.27 1.13
N LEU A 302 -37.31 -7.80 1.64
CA LEU A 302 -36.28 -7.00 2.28
C LEU A 302 -35.18 -6.62 1.28
N SER A 303 -34.82 -5.34 1.25
CA SER A 303 -33.59 -4.86 0.63
C SER A 303 -32.47 -4.82 1.67
N ILE A 304 -31.35 -5.50 1.43
CA ILE A 304 -30.26 -5.61 2.39
C ILE A 304 -29.01 -4.94 1.82
N TYR A 305 -28.40 -4.07 2.62
CA TYR A 305 -27.04 -3.57 2.38
C TYR A 305 -26.09 -4.24 3.35
N ILE A 306 -25.01 -4.83 2.85
CA ILE A 306 -23.98 -5.48 3.67
C ILE A 306 -22.75 -4.59 3.67
N ILE A 307 -22.34 -4.12 4.85
CA ILE A 307 -21.07 -3.41 5.00
C ILE A 307 -19.94 -4.44 4.88
N PRO A 308 -19.08 -4.36 3.85
CA PRO A 308 -18.01 -5.35 3.64
C PRO A 308 -16.90 -5.29 4.71
N ALA A 309 -16.86 -4.22 5.50
CA ALA A 309 -15.82 -4.00 6.50
C ALA A 309 -15.78 -5.10 7.58
N LYS A 310 -14.58 -5.65 7.82
CA LYS A 310 -14.32 -6.81 8.71
C LYS A 310 -14.90 -8.15 8.24
N LEU A 311 -15.44 -8.23 7.03
CA LEU A 311 -15.86 -9.49 6.43
C LEU A 311 -14.77 -10.00 5.48
N ALA A 312 -14.40 -11.27 5.58
CA ALA A 312 -13.61 -11.91 4.53
C ALA A 312 -14.46 -12.03 3.26
N SER A 313 -13.82 -12.06 2.07
CA SER A 313 -14.54 -12.15 0.79
C SER A 313 -15.47 -13.36 0.72
N GLU A 314 -15.03 -14.51 1.26
CA GLU A 314 -15.84 -15.72 1.37
C GLU A 314 -17.10 -15.48 2.23
N THR A 315 -16.94 -14.85 3.40
CA THR A 315 -18.07 -14.51 4.28
C THR A 315 -19.05 -13.55 3.61
N LEU A 316 -18.56 -12.56 2.85
CA LEU A 316 -19.42 -11.64 2.13
C LEU A 316 -20.21 -12.35 1.02
N MET A 317 -19.54 -13.19 0.21
CA MET A 317 -20.20 -14.01 -0.82
C MET A 317 -21.25 -14.94 -0.22
N ASP A 318 -20.95 -15.57 0.92
CA ASP A 318 -21.88 -16.43 1.61
C ASP A 318 -23.09 -15.67 2.16
N LEU A 319 -22.89 -14.51 2.79
CA LEU A 319 -23.99 -13.68 3.29
C LEU A 319 -24.88 -13.19 2.15
N SER A 320 -24.29 -12.75 1.03
CA SER A 320 -25.03 -12.36 -0.18
C SER A 320 -25.87 -13.52 -0.72
N ARG A 321 -25.26 -14.70 -0.88
CA ARG A 321 -25.94 -15.91 -1.34
C ARG A 321 -27.09 -16.32 -0.41
N ILE A 322 -26.87 -16.28 0.90
CA ILE A 322 -27.89 -16.60 1.91
C ILE A 322 -29.06 -15.62 1.81
N ALA A 323 -28.79 -14.33 1.72
CA ALA A 323 -29.82 -13.30 1.60
C ALA A 323 -30.70 -13.50 0.35
N GLU A 324 -30.07 -13.63 -0.82
CA GLU A 324 -30.78 -13.78 -2.10
C GLU A 324 -31.55 -15.10 -2.20
N SER A 325 -30.95 -16.22 -1.77
CA SER A 325 -31.60 -17.54 -1.79
C SER A 325 -32.86 -17.61 -0.90
N HIS A 326 -32.96 -16.74 0.10
CA HIS A 326 -34.13 -16.66 1.00
C HIS A 326 -35.03 -15.46 0.72
N GLY A 327 -34.90 -14.85 -0.48
CA GLY A 327 -35.84 -13.88 -1.02
C GLY A 327 -35.55 -12.41 -0.74
N ALA A 328 -34.40 -12.07 -0.15
CA ALA A 328 -33.98 -10.68 -0.04
C ALA A 328 -33.36 -10.16 -1.35
N SER A 329 -33.45 -8.86 -1.58
CA SER A 329 -32.71 -8.16 -2.63
C SER A 329 -31.48 -7.50 -2.03
N LEU A 330 -30.32 -7.60 -2.69
CA LEU A 330 -29.13 -6.85 -2.29
C LEU A 330 -29.11 -5.48 -2.95
N THR A 331 -28.65 -4.47 -2.22
CA THR A 331 -28.43 -3.12 -2.75
C THR A 331 -26.99 -2.68 -2.53
N SER A 332 -26.50 -1.82 -3.42
CA SER A 332 -25.19 -1.18 -3.32
C SER A 332 -25.22 0.14 -2.53
N GLN A 333 -26.43 0.64 -2.21
CA GLN A 333 -26.62 1.92 -1.53
C GLN A 333 -27.26 1.71 -0.15
N PRO A 334 -26.63 2.15 0.95
CA PRO A 334 -27.20 2.03 2.30
C PRO A 334 -28.57 2.71 2.42
N THR A 335 -28.76 3.83 1.73
CA THR A 335 -30.01 4.61 1.73
C THR A 335 -31.18 3.87 1.09
N ALA A 336 -30.92 2.88 0.23
CA ALA A 336 -31.95 2.07 -0.43
C ALA A 336 -32.26 0.75 0.30
N ALA A 337 -31.54 0.40 1.36
CA ALA A 337 -31.75 -0.86 2.10
C ALA A 337 -32.82 -0.74 3.18
N ASP A 338 -33.59 -1.78 3.44
CA ASP A 338 -34.45 -1.88 4.63
C ASP A 338 -33.64 -2.24 5.87
N ILE A 339 -32.58 -3.05 5.70
CA ILE A 339 -31.70 -3.52 6.78
C ILE A 339 -30.25 -3.36 6.36
N ILE A 340 -29.41 -2.94 7.32
CA ILE A 340 -27.97 -2.88 7.11
C ILE A 340 -27.29 -3.95 7.97
N LEU A 341 -26.50 -4.82 7.35
CA LEU A 341 -25.74 -5.88 8.03
C LEU A 341 -24.25 -5.51 8.14
N THR A 342 -23.65 -5.78 9.31
CA THR A 342 -22.26 -5.40 9.58
C THR A 342 -21.56 -6.31 10.58
N ALA A 343 -20.26 -6.52 10.42
CA ALA A 343 -19.37 -7.09 11.45
C ALA A 343 -18.64 -6.01 12.28
N VAL A 344 -18.93 -4.73 12.03
CA VAL A 344 -18.32 -3.60 12.72
C VAL A 344 -19.09 -3.27 13.99
N GLY A 345 -18.54 -3.63 15.15
CA GLY A 345 -19.14 -3.31 16.46
C GLY A 345 -18.80 -1.95 17.07
N ALA A 346 -18.02 -1.09 16.39
CA ALA A 346 -17.62 0.21 16.94
C ALA A 346 -18.28 1.35 16.16
N ARG A 347 -19.07 2.19 16.86
CA ARG A 347 -19.83 3.31 16.27
C ARG A 347 -18.98 4.17 15.34
N LYS A 348 -17.90 4.79 15.83
CA LYS A 348 -16.97 5.64 15.06
C LYS A 348 -16.41 4.99 13.77
N ARG A 349 -16.48 3.66 13.66
CA ARG A 349 -16.03 2.93 12.47
C ARG A 349 -17.18 2.73 11.48
N LEU A 350 -18.43 2.59 11.94
CA LEU A 350 -19.62 2.56 11.09
C LEU A 350 -19.85 3.89 10.36
N GLU A 351 -19.57 5.02 11.02
CA GLU A 351 -19.72 6.39 10.46
C GLU A 351 -18.87 6.64 9.20
N ARG A 352 -17.95 5.72 8.87
CA ARG A 352 -17.12 5.78 7.65
C ARG A 352 -17.78 5.13 6.44
N TYR A 353 -18.76 4.28 6.65
CA TYR A 353 -19.44 3.50 5.61
C TYR A 353 -20.88 3.94 5.40
N ILE A 354 -21.46 4.59 6.40
CA ILE A 354 -22.82 5.09 6.39
C ILE A 354 -22.80 6.50 6.94
N ASN A 355 -23.43 7.44 6.23
CA ASN A 355 -23.69 8.76 6.78
C ASN A 355 -24.74 8.62 7.90
N MET A 356 -24.32 8.85 9.14
CA MET A 356 -25.19 8.68 10.32
C MET A 356 -26.32 9.71 10.38
N ASP A 357 -26.15 10.86 9.74
CA ASP A 357 -27.15 11.92 9.68
C ASP A 357 -28.23 11.64 8.61
N GLU A 358 -27.88 10.87 7.56
CA GLU A 358 -28.80 10.37 6.51
C GLU A 358 -29.37 8.98 6.81
N ALA A 359 -28.83 8.29 7.83
CA ALA A 359 -29.28 6.99 8.28
C ALA A 359 -30.24 7.00 9.50
N PRO A 360 -31.18 7.97 9.67
CA PRO A 360 -32.16 7.81 10.72
C PRO A 360 -33.23 6.79 10.26
N ARG A 361 -33.49 5.79 11.12
CA ARG A 361 -34.61 4.81 11.15
C ARG A 361 -34.40 3.40 10.60
N LYS A 362 -33.26 3.04 10.01
CA LYS A 362 -33.05 1.67 9.49
C LYS A 362 -32.24 0.82 10.49
N PRO A 363 -32.65 -0.44 10.78
CA PRO A 363 -31.94 -1.31 11.69
C PRO A 363 -30.54 -1.66 11.16
N ILE A 364 -29.51 -1.36 11.96
CA ILE A 364 -28.12 -1.78 11.72
C ILE A 364 -27.84 -3.00 12.59
N LEU A 365 -27.76 -4.17 11.97
CA LEU A 365 -27.70 -5.45 12.65
C LEU A 365 -26.35 -6.13 12.43
N ARG A 366 -25.93 -6.91 13.42
CA ARG A 366 -24.81 -7.83 13.30
C ARG A 366 -25.16 -8.93 12.29
N ILE A 367 -24.16 -9.44 11.59
CA ILE A 367 -24.35 -10.47 10.55
C ILE A 367 -25.01 -11.75 11.07
N GLU A 368 -24.94 -12.03 12.37
CA GLU A 368 -25.59 -13.19 12.99
C GLU A 368 -27.12 -13.17 12.82
N TRP A 369 -27.73 -11.98 12.72
CA TRP A 369 -29.18 -11.86 12.53
C TRP A 369 -29.67 -12.59 11.28
N LEU A 370 -28.93 -12.41 10.17
CA LEU A 370 -29.27 -13.04 8.89
C LEU A 370 -29.16 -14.55 8.99
N ARG A 371 -28.07 -15.04 9.58
CA ARG A 371 -27.80 -16.48 9.73
C ARG A 371 -28.85 -17.13 10.62
N GLU A 372 -29.14 -16.54 11.77
CA GLU A 372 -30.13 -17.07 12.69
C GLU A 372 -31.54 -17.00 12.11
N SER A 373 -31.91 -15.93 11.41
CA SER A 373 -33.24 -15.81 10.81
C SER A 373 -33.51 -16.88 9.76
N VAL A 374 -32.49 -17.20 8.96
CA VAL A 374 -32.56 -18.27 7.97
C VAL A 374 -32.61 -19.64 8.64
N VAL A 375 -31.76 -19.88 9.65
CA VAL A 375 -31.73 -21.16 10.38
C VAL A 375 -33.05 -21.43 11.12
N THR A 376 -33.68 -20.41 11.71
CA THR A 376 -34.96 -20.57 12.42
C THR A 376 -36.17 -20.55 11.48
N GLY A 377 -35.97 -20.23 10.20
CA GLY A 377 -37.08 -20.10 9.24
C GLY A 377 -37.98 -18.89 9.47
N ASP A 378 -37.56 -17.94 10.31
CA ASP A 378 -38.34 -16.75 10.73
C ASP A 378 -37.42 -15.56 11.04
N ARG A 379 -37.89 -14.34 10.80
CA ARG A 379 -37.13 -13.11 11.05
C ARG A 379 -36.93 -12.91 12.55
N ARG A 380 -35.68 -12.94 13.01
CA ARG A 380 -35.38 -12.72 14.43
C ARG A 380 -35.74 -11.28 14.83
N PRO A 381 -36.18 -11.03 16.08
CA PRO A 381 -36.28 -9.68 16.61
C PRO A 381 -34.93 -8.94 16.54
N TYR A 382 -34.94 -7.64 16.28
CA TYR A 382 -33.72 -6.87 16.00
C TYR A 382 -32.91 -6.55 17.26
N GLU A 383 -33.56 -6.45 18.42
CA GLU A 383 -33.00 -5.95 19.68
C GLU A 383 -31.74 -6.70 20.09
N GLY A 384 -31.72 -8.03 19.92
CA GLY A 384 -30.57 -8.88 20.25
C GLY A 384 -29.40 -8.77 19.26
N PHE A 385 -29.61 -8.13 18.11
CA PHE A 385 -28.66 -8.10 17.00
C PHE A 385 -28.22 -6.69 16.62
N LEU A 386 -28.66 -5.64 17.30
CA LEU A 386 -28.20 -4.28 17.04
C LEU A 386 -26.66 -4.20 17.12
N ALA A 387 -26.02 -3.65 16.09
CA ALA A 387 -24.57 -3.53 16.01
C ALA A 387 -24.01 -2.47 16.97
N CYS A 388 -24.81 -1.46 17.33
CA CYS A 388 -24.54 -0.59 18.48
C CYS A 388 -25.85 -0.37 19.27
N PRO A 389 -25.91 -0.76 20.55
CA PRO A 389 -27.10 -0.59 21.39
C PRO A 389 -27.47 0.88 21.63
N ASP A 390 -26.49 1.79 21.56
CA ASP A 390 -26.65 3.24 21.79
C ASP A 390 -27.50 3.97 20.71
N PHE A 391 -28.11 3.23 19.77
CA PHE A 391 -29.12 3.75 18.84
C PHE A 391 -30.55 3.73 19.42
N GLY A 392 -30.74 3.18 20.63
CA GLY A 392 -32.03 3.17 21.33
C GLY A 392 -32.23 4.40 22.21
N ASN A 393 -32.88 5.43 21.65
CA ASN A 393 -33.99 6.20 22.24
C ASN A 393 -34.24 7.43 21.34
N GLY A 394 -35.07 7.24 20.32
CA GLY A 394 -35.97 8.31 19.92
C GLY A 394 -37.14 8.27 20.90
N ASP A 395 -37.08 9.08 21.94
CA ASP A 395 -38.30 9.44 22.66
C ASP A 395 -39.20 10.26 21.71
N ALA A 396 -40.50 9.99 21.87
CA ALA A 396 -41.69 10.50 21.19
C ALA A 396 -41.66 11.94 20.66
#